data_AF-A0A7W1VBM5-F1
#
_entry.id   AF-A0A7W1VBM5-F1
#
_cell.length_a   1.000
_cell.length_b   1.000
_cell.length_c   1.000
_cell.angle_alpha   90.00
_cell.angle_beta   90.00
_cell.angle_gamma   90.00
#
_symmetry.space_group_name_H-M   'P 1'
#
loop_
_entity.id
_entity.type
_entity.pdbx_description
1 polymer ?
#
loop_
_entity_poly.entity_id
_entity_poly.type
_entity_poly.pdbx_seq_one_letter_code
_entity_poly.pdbx_strand_id
1 'polypeptide(L)'
;MTGGPPVRGTKLLAWRIPPVWKDLQTGEASAPENSKVLSNQKQLMKVTLTTLDAVFADVRQGLRETVGIDCELVAESRCSVVLNLPAETDTETIARAIDLENIEAWRDASGRVHVGISPWLSTKEVDQTVLSPVKVIHVLLGVHASDSAEPKTFGQKIFGAVAEIMSLQKKIEK
;
A
#
# COMPACT_ATOMS: atom_id res chain seq x y z
N MET A 1 35.61 -10.71 11.97
CA MET A 1 35.28 -11.40 10.71
C MET A 1 34.23 -12.45 11.07
N THR A 2 32.99 -12.47 10.59
CA THR A 2 32.48 -12.15 9.25
C THR A 2 31.14 -11.43 9.34
N GLY A 3 31.13 -10.10 9.12
CA GLY A 3 29.90 -9.37 8.82
C GLY A 3 29.55 -9.67 7.38
N GLY A 4 28.72 -10.69 7.15
CA GLY A 4 28.07 -10.87 5.86
C GLY A 4 27.23 -9.63 5.53
N PRO A 5 26.97 -9.33 4.25
CA PRO A 5 26.06 -8.26 3.88
C PRO A 5 24.73 -8.47 4.61
N PRO A 6 24.04 -7.41 5.06
CA PRO A 6 22.74 -7.54 5.69
C PRO A 6 21.85 -8.35 4.76
N VAL A 7 21.35 -9.49 5.24
CA VAL A 7 20.43 -10.34 4.47
C VAL A 7 19.20 -9.48 4.22
N ARG A 8 19.05 -8.99 2.97
CA ARG A 8 17.82 -8.34 2.53
C ARG A 8 16.69 -9.35 2.77
N GLY A 9 15.70 -8.96 3.59
CA GLY A 9 14.53 -9.80 3.79
C GLY A 9 13.90 -10.19 2.45
N THR A 10 13.28 -11.36 2.38
CA THR A 10 12.57 -11.81 1.18
C THR A 10 11.57 -10.74 0.77
N LYS A 11 11.63 -10.31 -0.50
CA LYS A 11 10.69 -9.32 -1.03
C LYS A 11 9.27 -9.88 -1.01
N LEU A 12 8.36 -9.13 -0.40
CA LEU A 12 6.93 -9.46 -0.36
C LEU A 12 6.33 -9.25 -1.74
N LEU A 13 5.81 -10.32 -2.33
CA LEU A 13 5.19 -10.29 -3.65
C LEU A 13 3.69 -10.20 -3.54
N ALA A 14 3.08 -9.47 -4.46
CA ALA A 14 1.65 -9.43 -4.63
C ALA A 14 1.11 -10.83 -4.91
N TRP A 15 0.02 -11.20 -4.25
CA TRP A 15 -0.62 -12.47 -4.49
C TRP A 15 -1.19 -12.53 -5.91
N ARG A 16 -0.85 -13.60 -6.64
CA ARG A 16 -1.40 -13.90 -7.96
C ARG A 16 -2.68 -14.69 -7.78
N ILE A 17 -3.80 -14.12 -8.22
CA ILE A 17 -5.11 -14.74 -8.03
C ILE A 17 -5.24 -15.93 -9.00
N PRO A 18 -5.56 -17.14 -8.50
CA PRO A 18 -5.70 -18.31 -9.35
C PRO A 18 -6.77 -18.10 -10.43
N PRO A 19 -6.54 -18.48 -11.71
CA PRO A 19 -7.53 -18.29 -12.78
C PRO A 19 -8.88 -18.93 -12.47
N VAL A 20 -8.87 -20.08 -11.79
CA VAL A 20 -10.09 -20.82 -11.37
C VAL A 20 -11.03 -19.97 -10.51
N TRP A 21 -10.54 -18.94 -9.83
CA TRP A 21 -11.41 -18.05 -9.04
C TRP A 21 -12.41 -17.31 -9.90
N LYS A 22 -12.05 -16.93 -11.14
CA LYS A 22 -12.99 -16.31 -12.07
C LYS A 22 -14.15 -17.24 -12.37
N ASP A 23 -13.85 -18.50 -12.70
CA ASP A 23 -14.84 -19.54 -13.01
C ASP A 23 -15.73 -19.87 -11.79
N LEU A 24 -15.15 -19.82 -10.58
CA LEU A 24 -15.88 -20.02 -9.32
C LEU A 24 -16.83 -18.85 -9.02
N GLN A 25 -16.47 -17.63 -9.40
CA GLN A 25 -17.29 -16.42 -9.23
C GLN A 25 -18.42 -16.33 -10.25
N THR A 26 -18.18 -16.71 -11.51
CA THR A 26 -19.20 -16.72 -12.58
C THR A 26 -20.17 -17.89 -12.45
N GLY A 27 -19.82 -18.92 -11.66
CA GLY A 27 -20.64 -20.12 -11.49
C GLY A 27 -20.54 -21.10 -12.66
N GLU A 28 -19.60 -20.89 -13.58
CA GLU A 28 -19.38 -21.73 -14.77
C GLU A 28 -18.66 -23.04 -14.44
N ALA A 29 -18.13 -23.18 -13.22
CA ALA A 29 -17.46 -24.38 -12.76
C ALA A 29 -18.45 -25.53 -12.45
N SER A 30 -18.38 -26.61 -13.23
CA SER A 30 -19.10 -27.87 -12.98
C SER A 30 -18.19 -28.93 -12.37
N ALA A 31 -18.72 -29.78 -11.48
CA ALA A 31 -18.01 -30.94 -10.94
C ALA A 31 -18.88 -32.21 -11.02
N PRO A 32 -18.28 -33.41 -11.11
CA PRO A 32 -19.02 -34.67 -11.05
C PRO A 32 -19.85 -34.79 -9.75
N GLU A 33 -20.99 -35.48 -9.79
CA GLU A 33 -21.97 -35.56 -8.69
C GLU A 33 -21.37 -36.02 -7.34
N ASN A 34 -20.33 -36.85 -7.35
CA ASN A 34 -19.68 -37.38 -6.14
C ASN A 34 -18.43 -36.59 -5.71
N SER A 35 -18.12 -35.46 -6.36
CA SER A 35 -16.92 -34.67 -6.09
C SER A 35 -17.17 -33.56 -5.08
N LYS A 36 -16.34 -33.51 -4.03
CA LYS A 36 -16.31 -32.39 -3.06
C LYS A 36 -15.36 -31.26 -3.47
N VAL A 37 -14.71 -31.35 -4.63
CA VAL A 37 -13.69 -30.40 -5.06
C VAL A 37 -14.28 -29.00 -5.20
N LEU A 38 -15.41 -28.87 -5.90
CA LEU A 38 -16.06 -27.58 -6.13
C LEU A 38 -16.53 -26.90 -4.84
N SER A 39 -17.12 -27.66 -3.91
CA SER A 39 -17.53 -27.13 -2.61
C SER A 39 -16.34 -26.67 -1.78
N ASN A 40 -15.25 -27.45 -1.77
CA ASN A 40 -14.03 -27.09 -1.05
C ASN A 40 -13.34 -25.86 -1.66
N GLN A 41 -13.30 -25.75 -2.98
CA GLN A 41 -12.77 -24.59 -3.69
C GLN A 41 -13.58 -23.32 -3.40
N LYS A 42 -14.92 -23.40 -3.39
CA LYS A 42 -15.80 -22.29 -3.01
C LYS A 42 -15.57 -21.87 -1.56
N GLN A 43 -15.44 -22.83 -0.64
CA GLN A 43 -15.15 -22.55 0.77
C GLN A 43 -13.78 -21.89 0.94
N LEU A 44 -12.74 -22.41 0.28
CA LEU A 44 -11.40 -21.83 0.29
C LEU A 44 -11.43 -20.39 -0.23
N MET A 45 -12.06 -20.15 -1.38
CA MET A 45 -12.22 -18.81 -1.96
C MET A 45 -12.87 -17.85 -0.98
N LYS A 46 -13.97 -18.27 -0.33
CA LYS A 46 -14.65 -17.46 0.68
C LYS A 46 -13.72 -17.06 1.83
N VAL A 47 -13.01 -18.04 2.41
CA VAL A 47 -12.07 -17.78 3.52
C VAL A 47 -10.95 -16.86 3.07
N THR A 48 -10.35 -17.10 1.91
CA THR A 48 -9.26 -16.28 1.37
C THR A 48 -9.70 -14.84 1.13
N LEU A 49 -10.91 -14.60 0.62
CA LEU A 49 -11.46 -13.25 0.46
C LEU A 49 -11.65 -12.56 1.81
N THR A 50 -12.23 -13.26 2.80
CA THR A 50 -12.39 -12.71 4.16
C THR A 50 -11.04 -12.35 4.80
N THR A 51 -10.02 -13.19 4.62
CA THR A 51 -8.68 -12.88 5.13
C THR A 51 -8.03 -11.71 4.38
N LEU A 52 -8.23 -11.64 3.06
CA LEU A 52 -7.74 -10.52 2.26
C LEU A 52 -8.37 -9.18 2.69
N ASP A 53 -9.68 -9.17 2.95
CA ASP A 53 -10.39 -7.99 3.43
C ASP A 53 -9.86 -7.51 4.79
N ALA A 54 -9.52 -8.44 5.69
CA ALA A 54 -8.91 -8.10 6.97
C ALA A 54 -7.51 -7.49 6.81
N VAL A 55 -6.65 -8.11 5.99
CA VAL A 55 -5.32 -7.57 5.66
C VAL A 55 -5.45 -6.18 5.03
N PHE A 56 -6.37 -6.00 4.09
CA PHE A 56 -6.64 -4.71 3.47
C PHE A 56 -7.07 -3.66 4.50
N ALA A 57 -7.98 -4.01 5.42
CA ALA A 57 -8.45 -3.10 6.46
C ALA A 57 -7.29 -2.59 7.33
N ASP A 58 -6.41 -3.49 7.77
CA ASP A 58 -5.24 -3.16 8.59
C ASP A 58 -4.25 -2.26 7.81
N VAL A 59 -3.96 -2.60 6.55
CA VAL A 59 -3.08 -1.79 5.69
C VAL A 59 -3.64 -0.39 5.47
N ARG A 60 -4.93 -0.30 5.14
CA ARG A 60 -5.63 0.98 4.93
C ARG A 60 -5.65 1.82 6.19
N GLN A 61 -5.91 1.22 7.34
CA GLN A 61 -5.89 1.91 8.62
C GLN A 61 -4.50 2.46 8.93
N GLY A 62 -3.46 1.64 8.82
CA GLY A 62 -2.08 2.07 9.09
C GLY A 62 -1.61 3.22 8.20
N LEU A 63 -1.97 3.21 6.91
CA LEU A 63 -1.66 4.31 5.98
C LEU A 63 -2.38 5.61 6.35
N ARG A 64 -3.67 5.54 6.65
CA ARG A 64 -4.47 6.69 7.07
C ARG A 64 -3.95 7.30 8.37
N GLU A 65 -3.67 6.48 9.36
CA GLU A 65 -3.23 6.94 10.68
C GLU A 65 -1.83 7.57 10.64
N THR A 66 -0.95 7.10 9.76
CA THR A 66 0.46 7.53 9.76
C THR A 66 0.74 8.70 8.81
N VAL A 67 0.17 8.65 7.60
CA VAL A 67 0.44 9.63 6.53
C VAL A 67 -0.82 10.23 5.91
N GLY A 68 -2.02 9.92 6.44
CA GLY A 68 -3.28 10.49 5.94
C GLY A 68 -3.65 10.05 4.51
N ILE A 69 -3.01 9.01 3.97
CA ILE A 69 -3.27 8.51 2.63
C ILE A 69 -4.28 7.37 2.70
N ASP A 70 -5.35 7.48 1.91
CA ASP A 70 -6.31 6.40 1.73
C ASP A 70 -5.86 5.44 0.61
N CYS A 71 -6.48 4.27 0.56
CA CYS A 71 -6.23 3.31 -0.52
C CYS A 71 -7.45 2.45 -0.86
N GLU A 72 -7.41 1.86 -2.04
CA GLU A 72 -8.44 0.98 -2.59
C GLU A 72 -7.90 -0.42 -2.84
N LEU A 73 -8.69 -1.45 -2.53
CA LEU A 73 -8.34 -2.84 -2.83
C LEU A 73 -8.58 -3.13 -4.32
N VAL A 74 -7.57 -3.68 -4.98
CA VAL A 74 -7.68 -4.24 -6.34
C VAL A 74 -7.31 -5.71 -6.29
N ALA A 75 -8.26 -6.58 -6.65
CA ALA A 75 -8.14 -8.03 -6.59
C ALA A 75 -8.52 -8.67 -7.95
N GLU A 76 -7.73 -8.40 -8.98
CA GLU A 76 -7.93 -8.94 -10.34
C GLU A 76 -7.01 -10.14 -10.63
N SER A 77 -5.97 -9.97 -11.45
CA SER A 77 -4.94 -11.00 -11.71
C SER A 77 -3.84 -11.00 -10.65
N ARG A 78 -3.65 -9.85 -10.00
CA ARG A 78 -2.61 -9.57 -9.02
C ARG A 78 -3.19 -8.64 -7.96
N CYS A 79 -3.06 -9.04 -6.71
CA CYS A 79 -3.68 -8.31 -5.61
C CYS A 79 -2.81 -7.16 -5.12
N SER A 80 -3.42 -5.98 -4.94
CA SER A 80 -2.75 -4.78 -4.45
C SER A 80 -3.69 -3.84 -3.75
N VAL A 81 -3.12 -2.94 -2.97
CA VAL A 81 -3.76 -1.67 -2.64
C VAL A 81 -3.29 -0.58 -3.60
N VAL A 82 -4.22 0.22 -4.09
CA VAL A 82 -3.93 1.42 -4.89
C VAL A 82 -3.92 2.62 -3.97
N LEU A 83 -2.82 3.36 -3.95
CA LEU A 83 -2.65 4.52 -3.08
C LEU A 83 -3.34 5.74 -3.69
N ASN A 84 -4.18 6.42 -2.90
CA ASN A 84 -4.82 7.67 -3.27
C ASN A 84 -3.86 8.84 -2.99
N LEU A 85 -2.85 8.97 -3.84
CA LEU A 85 -1.83 10.01 -3.71
C LEU A 85 -2.36 11.38 -4.18
N PRO A 86 -1.83 12.49 -3.63
CA PRO A 86 -2.17 13.84 -4.09
C PRO A 86 -1.92 14.01 -5.59
N ALA A 87 -2.71 14.88 -6.23
CA ALA A 87 -2.47 15.29 -7.61
C ALA A 87 -1.03 15.80 -7.78
N GLU A 88 -0.47 15.62 -8.98
CA GLU A 88 0.91 16.04 -9.34
C GLU A 88 2.04 15.26 -8.64
N THR A 89 1.72 14.24 -7.84
CA THR A 89 2.74 13.33 -7.30
C THR A 89 3.47 12.60 -8.42
N ASP A 90 4.80 12.53 -8.34
CA ASP A 90 5.60 11.66 -9.22
C ASP A 90 5.40 10.18 -8.83
N THR A 91 4.35 9.59 -9.40
CA THR A 91 3.93 8.23 -9.08
C THR A 91 4.91 7.17 -9.54
N GLU A 92 5.76 7.46 -10.53
CA GLU A 92 6.81 6.55 -10.98
C GLU A 92 7.91 6.45 -9.91
N THR A 93 8.39 7.59 -9.44
CA THR A 93 9.40 7.64 -8.38
C THR A 93 8.88 7.04 -7.09
N ILE A 94 7.62 7.32 -6.70
CA ILE A 94 7.01 6.71 -5.50
C ILE A 94 6.92 5.19 -5.64
N ALA A 95 6.37 4.67 -6.74
CA ALA A 95 6.23 3.23 -6.94
C ALA A 95 7.59 2.53 -6.88
N ARG A 96 8.59 3.08 -7.57
CA ARG A 96 9.95 2.54 -7.57
C ARG A 96 10.62 2.59 -6.20
N ALA A 97 10.44 3.67 -5.44
CA ALA A 97 10.99 3.79 -4.10
C ALA A 97 10.36 2.77 -3.14
N ILE A 98 9.04 2.56 -3.22
CA ILE A 98 8.36 1.52 -2.43
C ILE A 98 8.86 0.13 -2.85
N ASP A 99 9.05 -0.10 -4.15
CA ASP A 99 9.52 -1.38 -4.69
C ASP A 99 10.91 -1.79 -4.18
N LEU A 100 11.72 -0.81 -3.76
CA LEU A 100 13.03 -1.00 -3.16
C LEU A 100 12.97 -1.33 -1.65
N GLU A 101 11.84 -1.11 -0.97
CA GLU A 101 11.61 -1.38 0.46
C GLU A 101 11.09 -2.82 0.71
N ASN A 102 11.60 -3.80 -0.05
CA ASN A 102 11.27 -5.23 0.04
C ASN A 102 9.77 -5.56 -0.03
N ILE A 103 8.98 -4.72 -0.69
CA ILE A 103 7.60 -5.01 -1.07
C ILE A 103 7.46 -4.74 -2.56
N GLU A 104 6.71 -5.56 -3.27
CA GLU A 104 6.47 -5.38 -4.70
C GLU A 104 5.53 -4.18 -4.91
N ALA A 105 5.98 -3.18 -5.67
CA ALA A 105 5.18 -2.01 -6.01
C ALA A 105 5.38 -1.62 -7.48
N TRP A 106 4.34 -1.04 -8.08
CA TRP A 106 4.37 -0.66 -9.49
C TRP A 106 3.41 0.48 -9.78
N ARG A 107 3.59 1.12 -10.93
CA ARG A 107 2.67 2.09 -11.48
C ARG A 107 1.85 1.45 -12.60
N ASP A 108 0.53 1.65 -12.59
CA ASP A 108 -0.33 1.19 -13.70
C ASP A 108 -0.31 2.16 -14.89
N ALA A 109 -0.94 1.77 -15.99
CA ALA A 109 -1.02 2.60 -17.20
C ALA A 109 -1.78 3.91 -16.98
N SER A 110 -2.66 3.96 -15.98
CA SER A 110 -3.40 5.17 -15.56
C SER A 110 -2.58 6.05 -14.63
N GLY A 111 -1.35 5.65 -14.31
CA GLY A 111 -0.42 6.39 -13.46
C GLY A 111 -0.65 6.24 -11.96
N ARG A 112 -1.45 5.26 -11.51
CA ARG A 112 -1.72 4.99 -10.11
C ARG A 112 -0.66 4.07 -9.50
N VAL A 113 -0.37 4.25 -8.22
CA VAL A 113 0.63 3.44 -7.50
C VAL A 113 -0.05 2.26 -6.81
N HIS A 114 0.43 1.07 -7.13
CA HIS A 114 0.01 -0.18 -6.54
C HIS A 114 1.08 -0.70 -5.58
N VAL A 115 0.64 -1.16 -4.41
CA VAL A 115 1.46 -1.89 -3.44
C VAL A 115 0.89 -3.30 -3.31
N GLY A 116 1.72 -4.30 -3.57
CA GLY A 116 1.32 -5.71 -3.56
C GLY A 116 0.87 -6.17 -2.19
N ILE A 117 -0.24 -6.90 -2.13
CA ILE A 117 -0.73 -7.52 -0.88
C ILE A 117 -1.07 -8.99 -1.10
N SER A 118 -1.25 -9.73 -0.01
CA SER A 118 -1.57 -11.15 -0.01
C SER A 118 -2.51 -11.49 1.16
N PRO A 119 -3.44 -12.45 1.00
CA PRO A 119 -4.25 -12.95 2.11
C PRO A 119 -3.44 -13.76 3.13
N TRP A 120 -2.18 -14.08 2.83
CA TRP A 120 -1.33 -14.93 3.68
C TRP A 120 -0.25 -14.16 4.43
N LEU A 121 -0.34 -12.83 4.47
CA LEU A 121 0.63 -12.01 5.20
C LEU A 121 0.51 -12.29 6.71
N SER A 122 1.65 -12.53 7.34
CA SER A 122 1.78 -12.46 8.80
C SER A 122 1.62 -11.01 9.28
N THR A 123 1.37 -10.83 10.57
CA THR A 123 1.24 -9.49 11.17
C THR A 123 2.48 -8.61 10.91
N LYS A 124 3.68 -9.18 10.95
CA LYS A 124 4.93 -8.46 10.63
C LYS A 124 5.00 -8.02 9.17
N GLU A 125 4.47 -8.83 8.26
CA GLU A 125 4.46 -8.50 6.83
C GLU A 125 3.37 -7.48 6.50
N VAL A 126 2.25 -7.47 7.25
CA VAL A 126 1.26 -6.39 7.22
C VAL A 126 1.91 -5.08 7.68
N ASP A 127 2.64 -5.07 8.80
CA ASP A 127 3.38 -3.90 9.27
C ASP A 127 4.36 -3.40 8.21
N GLN A 128 5.13 -4.30 7.59
CA GLN A 128 6.05 -3.93 6.51
C GLN A 128 5.30 -3.34 5.30
N THR A 129 4.14 -3.90 4.95
CA THR A 129 3.28 -3.41 3.86
C THR A 129 2.76 -2.00 4.12
N VAL A 130 2.59 -1.61 5.39
CA VAL A 130 2.26 -0.23 5.79
C VAL A 130 3.51 0.65 5.82
N LEU A 131 4.57 0.21 6.49
CA LEU A 131 5.75 1.03 6.77
C LEU A 131 6.56 1.38 5.52
N SER A 132 6.64 0.47 4.54
CA SER A 132 7.34 0.71 3.27
C SER A 132 6.77 1.93 2.51
N PRO A 133 5.46 1.98 2.17
CA PRO A 133 4.86 3.17 1.57
C PRO A 133 4.88 4.39 2.49
N VAL A 134 4.61 4.24 3.80
CA VAL A 134 4.67 5.35 4.76
C VAL A 134 6.02 6.06 4.71
N LYS A 135 7.12 5.30 4.78
CA LYS A 135 8.48 5.86 4.75
C LYS A 135 8.73 6.66 3.47
N VAL A 136 8.34 6.10 2.33
CA VAL A 136 8.53 6.74 1.02
C VAL A 136 7.70 8.01 0.90
N ILE A 137 6.41 7.94 1.24
CA ILE A 137 5.47 9.07 1.22
C ILE A 137 5.97 10.19 2.13
N HIS A 138 6.39 9.84 3.34
CA HIS A 138 6.90 10.80 4.31
C HIS A 138 8.14 11.53 3.80
N VAL A 139 9.12 10.79 3.26
CA VAL A 139 10.38 11.37 2.77
C VAL A 139 10.18 12.19 1.50
N LEU A 140 9.39 11.69 0.55
CA LEU A 140 9.28 12.30 -0.78
C LEU A 140 8.17 13.35 -0.89
N LEU A 141 7.11 13.24 -0.08
CA LEU A 141 5.99 14.19 -0.10
C LEU A 141 5.95 15.11 1.13
N GLY A 142 6.76 14.83 2.17
CA GLY A 142 6.76 15.60 3.41
C GLY A 142 5.40 15.60 4.10
N VAL A 143 4.67 14.49 4.01
CA VAL A 143 3.31 14.36 4.57
C VAL A 143 3.38 13.68 5.93
N HIS A 144 2.81 14.33 6.93
CA HIS A 144 2.52 13.76 8.24
C HIS A 144 1.00 13.75 8.47
N ALA A 145 0.47 12.77 9.20
CA ALA A 145 -0.96 12.75 9.55
C ALA A 145 -1.42 14.00 10.33
N SER A 146 -0.51 14.76 10.95
CA SER A 146 -0.82 16.06 11.55
C SER A 146 -1.00 17.21 10.54
N ASP A 147 -0.57 17.02 9.29
CA ASP A 147 -0.71 18.00 8.20
C ASP A 147 -2.00 17.79 7.39
N SER A 148 -2.77 16.72 7.63
CA SER A 148 -3.98 16.39 6.90
C SER A 148 -5.23 17.18 7.33
N ALA A 149 -5.07 18.24 8.13
CA ALA A 149 -6.08 19.29 8.24
C ALA A 149 -5.92 20.23 7.03
N GLU A 150 -6.52 19.79 5.92
CA GLU A 150 -6.48 20.37 4.57
C GLU A 150 -5.12 20.27 3.83
N PRO A 151 -5.11 19.77 2.57
CA PRO A 151 -3.89 19.74 1.77
C PRO A 151 -3.44 21.17 1.51
N LYS A 152 -2.39 21.59 2.21
CA LYS A 152 -1.73 22.87 1.96
C LYS A 152 -1.12 22.84 0.56
N THR A 153 -1.60 23.72 -0.31
CA THR A 153 -1.00 24.00 -1.62
C THR A 153 0.50 24.30 -1.44
N PHE A 154 1.30 24.04 -2.48
CA PHE A 154 2.74 24.35 -2.45
C PHE A 154 3.00 25.79 -2.00
N GLY A 155 2.16 26.75 -2.44
CA GLY A 155 2.21 28.13 -1.99
C GLY A 155 1.99 28.30 -0.48
N GLN A 156 1.05 27.58 0.12
CA GLN A 156 0.81 27.60 1.57
C GLN A 156 1.97 26.97 2.37
N LYS A 157 2.64 25.94 1.83
CA LYS A 157 3.84 25.36 2.44
C LYS A 157 5.01 26.36 2.45
N ILE A 158 5.28 27.01 1.30
CA ILE A 158 6.31 28.06 1.18
C ILE A 158 5.99 29.24 2.11
N PHE A 159 4.75 29.71 2.14
CA PHE A 159 4.36 30.85 2.97
C PHE A 159 4.50 30.54 4.46
N GLY A 160 4.15 29.32 4.88
CA GLY A 160 4.38 28.84 6.24
C GLY A 160 5.86 28.85 6.62
N ALA A 161 6.72 28.30 5.77
CA ALA A 161 8.17 28.29 6.00
C ALA A 161 8.76 29.70 6.08
N VAL A 162 8.33 30.62 5.21
CA VAL A 162 8.77 32.03 5.24
C VAL A 162 8.30 32.73 6.52
N ALA A 163 7.05 32.53 6.92
CA ALA A 163 6.52 33.12 8.15
C ALA A 163 7.25 32.61 9.41
N GLU A 164 7.64 31.35 9.43
CA GLU A 164 8.43 30.74 10.50
C GLU A 164 9.87 31.32 10.56
N ILE A 165 10.52 31.46 9.40
CA ILE A 165 11.83 32.12 9.28
C ILE A 165 11.77 33.57 9.77
N MET A 166 10.75 34.33 9.37
CA MET A 166 10.58 35.73 9.81
C MET A 166 10.30 35.83 11.32
N SER A 167 9.55 34.88 11.88
CA SER A 167 9.31 34.81 13.33
C SER A 167 10.60 34.52 14.11
N LEU A 168 11.47 33.66 13.58
CA LEU A 168 12.78 33.37 14.14
C LEU A 168 13.73 34.57 14.03
N GLN A 169 13.77 35.28 12.91
CA GLN A 169 14.55 36.52 12.75
C GLN A 169 14.13 37.58 13.77
N LYS A 170 12.82 37.77 13.95
CA LYS A 170 12.29 38.75 14.92
C LYS A 170 12.58 38.38 16.38
N LYS A 171 12.85 37.10 16.68
CA LYS A 171 13.31 36.64 18.00
C LYS A 171 14.82 36.81 18.19
N ILE A 172 15.60 36.82 17.13
CA ILE A 172 17.05 37.05 17.16
C ILE A 172 17.38 38.55 17.26
N GLU A 173 16.50 39.41 16.75
CA GLU A 173 16.64 40.89 16.81
C GLU A 173 16.13 41.52 18.12
N LYS A 174 15.75 40.73 19.13
CA LYS A 174 15.40 41.17 20.48
C LYS A 174 16.44 40.69 21.48
#